data_AF-A0A964U761-F1
#
_entry.id   AF-A0A964U761-F1
#
_cell.length_a   1.000
_cell.length_b   1.000
_cell.length_c   1.000
_cell.angle_alpha   90.00
_cell.angle_beta   90.00
_cell.angle_gamma   90.00
#
_symmetry.space_group_name_H-M   'P 1'
#
loop_
_entity.id
_entity.type
_entity.pdbx_description
1 polymer ?
#
loop_
_entity_poly.entity_id
_entity_poly.type
_entity_poly.pdbx_seq_one_letter_code
_entity_poly.pdbx_strand_id
1 'polypeptide(L)'
;MSDMPTTREMGPTGSGGQLHDPGPLQMLLMTRPWVKFLAVLGFIMAGLMFAVAALSIVIGLLMLIGGMGAGAPLGMSAAGAAVGIGVGLFYVALAVLYLFPPLFLWRYGNRISDYELMRNVTDLTEALRQQKAFWKFVGILALVMLIVGIGGMALAILLGVLGGLLA
;
A
#
# COMPACT_ATOMS: atom_id res chain seq x y z
N MET A 1 -6.99 -78.70 22.38
CA MET A 1 -6.60 -77.28 22.38
C MET A 1 -7.31 -76.61 21.21
N SER A 2 -8.61 -76.36 21.29
CA SER A 2 -9.31 -75.29 22.04
C SER A 2 -9.06 -73.91 21.45
N ASP A 3 -10.15 -73.34 20.92
CA ASP A 3 -10.31 -72.05 20.26
C ASP A 3 -9.74 -70.85 21.04
N MET A 4 -9.24 -69.83 20.33
CA MET A 4 -9.95 -68.54 20.14
C MET A 4 -9.04 -67.43 19.56
N PRO A 5 -9.62 -66.51 18.77
CA PRO A 5 -8.98 -65.29 18.28
C PRO A 5 -8.89 -64.25 19.40
N THR A 6 -7.74 -63.60 19.56
CA THR A 6 -7.61 -62.43 20.43
C THR A 6 -7.35 -61.20 19.58
N THR A 7 -8.46 -60.55 19.29
CA THR A 7 -8.59 -59.11 19.05
C THR A 7 -7.56 -58.33 19.88
N ARG A 8 -6.46 -57.92 19.26
CA ARG A 8 -5.73 -56.75 19.74
C ARG A 8 -6.53 -55.54 19.33
N GLU A 9 -7.41 -55.21 20.26
CA GLU A 9 -8.02 -53.91 20.53
C GLU A 9 -7.71 -52.85 19.46
N MET A 10 -8.75 -52.51 18.71
CA MET A 10 -8.99 -51.15 18.26
C MET A 10 -8.90 -50.26 19.51
N GLY A 11 -7.69 -49.79 19.81
CA GLY A 11 -7.51 -48.64 20.71
C GLY A 11 -8.41 -47.53 20.20
N PRO A 12 -9.04 -46.75 21.09
CA PRO A 12 -10.04 -45.77 20.70
C PRO A 12 -9.43 -44.93 19.58
N THR A 13 -9.93 -45.10 18.36
CA THR A 13 -9.72 -44.14 17.29
C THR A 13 -10.32 -42.88 17.87
N GLY A 14 -9.45 -42.06 18.45
CA GLY A 14 -9.79 -40.82 19.12
C GLY A 14 -10.46 -39.93 18.10
N SER A 15 -11.77 -40.10 17.96
CA SER A 15 -12.72 -39.18 17.37
C SER A 15 -12.86 -37.98 18.31
N GLY A 16 -11.74 -37.32 18.59
CA GLY A 16 -11.61 -36.34 19.66
C GLY A 16 -10.47 -35.34 19.45
N GLY A 17 -10.01 -35.15 18.20
CA GLY A 17 -8.93 -34.22 17.94
C GLY A 17 -8.48 -34.16 16.49
N GLN A 18 -9.40 -34.24 15.51
CA GLN A 18 -9.09 -33.62 14.22
C GLN A 18 -9.01 -32.13 14.49
N LEU A 19 -7.80 -31.66 14.82
CA LEU A 19 -7.44 -30.26 14.77
C LEU A 19 -7.95 -29.76 13.42
N HIS A 20 -8.98 -28.94 13.48
CA HIS A 20 -9.61 -28.27 12.35
C HIS A 20 -8.65 -27.17 11.87
N ASP A 21 -7.35 -27.47 11.83
CA ASP A 21 -6.31 -26.55 11.44
C ASP A 21 -6.43 -26.41 9.92
N PRO A 22 -6.87 -25.24 9.43
CA PRO A 22 -6.94 -25.02 8.01
C PRO A 22 -5.54 -25.27 7.45
N GLY A 23 -5.43 -26.18 6.47
CA GLY A 23 -4.15 -26.42 5.81
C GLY A 23 -3.54 -25.10 5.32
N PRO A 24 -2.22 -24.98 5.13
CA PRO A 24 -1.54 -23.70 4.85
C PRO A 24 -2.19 -22.86 3.74
N LEU A 25 -2.79 -23.54 2.75
CA LEU A 25 -3.55 -22.95 1.66
C LEU A 25 -4.86 -22.27 2.09
N GLN A 26 -5.61 -22.88 3.02
CA GLN A 26 -6.85 -22.30 3.55
C GLN A 26 -6.56 -21.03 4.34
N MET A 27 -5.44 -20.97 5.07
CA MET A 27 -5.02 -19.74 5.75
C MET A 27 -4.78 -18.59 4.75
N LEU A 28 -4.16 -18.87 3.60
CA LEU A 28 -3.98 -17.87 2.54
C LEU A 28 -5.33 -17.41 1.97
N LEU A 29 -6.28 -18.32 1.77
CA LEU A 29 -7.62 -18.00 1.28
C LEU A 29 -8.39 -17.11 2.27
N MET A 30 -8.23 -17.31 3.58
CA MET A 30 -8.85 -16.46 4.60
C MET A 30 -8.37 -14.99 4.55
N THR A 31 -7.18 -14.73 3.99
CA THR A 31 -6.68 -13.35 3.79
C THR A 31 -7.27 -12.64 2.57
N ARG A 32 -7.90 -13.38 1.65
CA ARG A 32 -8.46 -12.85 0.39
C ARG A 32 -9.39 -11.64 0.55
N PRO A 33 -10.42 -11.64 1.42
CA PRO A 33 -11.31 -10.47 1.56
C PRO A 33 -10.55 -9.24 2.07
N TRP A 34 -9.62 -9.43 3.00
CA TRP A 34 -8.77 -8.35 3.52
C TRP A 34 -7.85 -7.76 2.46
N VAL A 35 -7.24 -8.61 1.64
CA VAL A 35 -6.38 -8.15 0.55
C VAL A 35 -7.18 -7.37 -0.50
N LYS A 36 -8.38 -7.82 -0.87
CA LYS A 36 -9.25 -7.07 -1.79
C LYS A 36 -9.70 -5.74 -1.18
N PHE A 37 -10.08 -5.73 0.09
CA PHE A 37 -10.43 -4.51 0.82
C PHE A 37 -9.27 -3.50 0.82
N LEU A 38 -8.06 -3.94 1.18
CA LEU A 38 -6.87 -3.08 1.20
C LEU A 38 -6.50 -2.57 -0.20
N ALA A 39 -6.68 -3.38 -1.25
CA ALA A 39 -6.49 -2.93 -2.62
C ALA A 39 -7.45 -1.79 -2.98
N VAL A 40 -8.74 -1.95 -2.69
CA VAL A 40 -9.75 -0.90 -2.95
C VAL A 40 -9.45 0.35 -2.13
N LEU A 41 -9.15 0.20 -0.85
CA LEU A 41 -8.79 1.32 0.03
C LEU A 41 -7.57 2.07 -0.51
N GLY A 42 -6.54 1.35 -0.95
CA GLY A 42 -5.34 1.94 -1.53
C GLY A 42 -5.61 2.72 -2.83
N PHE A 43 -6.49 2.22 -3.70
CA PHE A 43 -6.93 2.97 -4.88
C PHE A 43 -7.69 4.24 -4.51
N ILE A 44 -8.55 4.19 -3.49
CA ILE A 44 -9.28 5.38 -3.00
C ILE A 44 -8.27 6.42 -2.47
N MET A 45 -7.29 5.98 -1.67
CA MET A 45 -6.26 6.89 -1.14
C MET A 45 -5.42 7.53 -2.25
N ALA A 46 -5.02 6.76 -3.27
CA ALA A 46 -4.34 7.30 -4.44
C ALA A 46 -5.22 8.32 -5.20
N GLY A 47 -6.51 8.03 -5.37
CA GLY A 47 -7.49 8.95 -5.97
C GLY A 47 -7.62 10.26 -5.20
N LEU A 48 -7.66 10.20 -3.86
CA LEU A 48 -7.67 11.39 -3.01
C LEU A 48 -6.36 12.20 -3.14
N MET A 49 -5.20 11.55 -3.26
CA MET A 49 -3.94 12.26 -3.52
C MET A 49 -3.97 13.00 -4.87
N PHE A 50 -4.54 12.40 -5.92
CA PHE A 50 -4.74 13.09 -7.19
C PHE A 50 -5.68 14.29 -7.07
N ALA A 51 -6.74 14.18 -6.26
CA ALA A 51 -7.66 15.30 -6.03
C ALA A 51 -6.96 16.47 -5.32
N VAL A 52 -6.14 16.19 -4.31
CA VAL A 52 -5.32 17.22 -3.62
C VAL A 52 -4.28 17.83 -4.56
N ALA A 53 -3.66 17.00 -5.41
CA ALA A 53 -2.72 17.47 -6.42
C ALA A 53 -3.39 18.41 -7.43
N ALA A 54 -4.57 18.04 -7.93
CA ALA A 54 -5.33 18.87 -8.85
C ALA A 54 -5.74 20.19 -8.19
N LEU A 55 -6.24 20.15 -6.96
CA LEU A 55 -6.63 21.35 -6.21
C LEU A 55 -5.45 22.31 -6.01
N SER A 56 -4.28 21.80 -5.60
CA SER A 56 -3.08 22.63 -5.40
C SER A 56 -2.58 23.28 -6.70
N ILE A 57 -2.61 22.55 -7.82
CA ILE A 57 -2.29 23.12 -9.14
C ILE A 57 -3.28 24.21 -9.52
N VAL A 58 -4.59 23.96 -9.35
CA VAL A 58 -5.64 24.94 -9.68
C VAL A 58 -5.47 26.20 -8.84
N ILE A 59 -5.24 26.08 -7.53
CA ILE A 59 -4.99 27.24 -6.65
C ILE A 59 -3.74 28.00 -7.11
N GLY A 60 -2.65 27.29 -7.44
CA GLY A 60 -1.43 27.91 -7.95
C GLY A 60 -1.65 28.67 -9.26
N LEU A 61 -2.41 28.10 -10.20
CA LEU A 61 -2.77 28.76 -11.47
C LEU A 61 -3.67 29.98 -11.25
N LEU A 62 -4.65 29.90 -10.34
CA LEU A 62 -5.52 31.03 -9.99
C LEU A 62 -4.73 32.17 -9.35
N MET A 63 -3.72 31.87 -8.51
CA MET A 63 -2.82 32.88 -7.95
C MET A 63 -1.96 33.55 -9.01
N LEU A 64 -1.52 32.81 -10.04
CA LEU A 64 -0.76 33.35 -11.16
C LEU A 64 -1.60 34.36 -11.95
N ILE A 65 -2.87 34.02 -12.22
CA ILE A 65 -3.80 34.89 -12.96
C ILE A 65 -4.26 36.08 -12.10
N GLY A 66 -4.60 35.84 -10.83
CA GLY A 66 -5.08 36.87 -9.89
C GLY A 66 -4.00 37.86 -9.46
N GLY A 67 -2.74 37.42 -9.39
CA GLY A 67 -1.57 38.27 -9.14
C GLY A 67 -1.30 39.31 -10.24
N MET A 68 -1.88 39.14 -11.42
CA MET A 68 -1.86 40.13 -12.50
C MET A 68 -2.94 41.22 -12.35
N GLY A 69 -3.93 41.02 -11.46
CA GLY A 69 -5.16 41.83 -11.42
C GLY A 69 -5.32 42.82 -10.27
N ALA A 70 -4.60 42.70 -9.14
CA ALA A 70 -4.79 43.63 -8.02
C ALA A 70 -3.61 43.64 -7.05
N GLY A 71 -2.81 44.73 -7.07
CA GLY A 71 -2.07 45.32 -5.93
C GLY A 71 -1.13 44.46 -5.07
N ALA A 72 -1.07 43.14 -5.24
CA ALA A 72 -0.18 42.26 -4.51
C ALA A 72 1.24 42.46 -5.07
N PRO A 73 2.29 42.51 -4.22
CA PRO A 73 3.65 42.58 -4.71
C PRO A 73 3.90 41.39 -5.64
N LEU A 74 4.19 41.68 -6.91
CA LEU A 74 4.37 40.72 -8.01
C LEU A 74 5.31 39.55 -7.66
N GLY A 75 6.28 39.78 -6.77
CA GLY A 75 7.19 38.73 -6.29
C GLY A 75 6.53 37.68 -5.39
N MET A 76 5.51 38.04 -4.62
CA MET A 76 4.86 37.14 -3.65
C MET A 76 3.77 36.27 -4.30
N SER A 77 3.05 36.81 -5.30
CA SER A 77 2.05 36.08 -6.08
C SER A 77 2.68 35.05 -7.03
N ALA A 78 3.79 35.40 -7.71
CA ALA A 78 4.50 34.48 -8.59
C ALA A 78 5.20 33.34 -7.81
N ALA A 79 5.83 33.66 -6.67
CA ALA A 79 6.44 32.65 -5.81
C ALA A 79 5.40 31.70 -5.22
N GLY A 80 4.26 32.21 -4.73
CA GLY A 80 3.16 31.38 -4.22
C GLY A 80 2.56 30.47 -5.29
N ALA A 81 2.38 30.96 -6.51
CA ALA A 81 1.91 30.17 -7.65
C ALA A 81 2.88 29.03 -8.01
N ALA A 82 4.18 29.32 -8.09
CA ALA A 82 5.22 28.33 -8.39
C ALA A 82 5.27 27.24 -7.32
N VAL A 83 5.14 27.60 -6.04
CA VAL A 83 5.06 26.64 -4.93
C VAL A 83 3.81 25.76 -5.05
N GLY A 84 2.64 26.35 -5.28
CA GLY A 84 1.38 25.59 -5.40
C GLY A 84 1.40 24.58 -6.54
N ILE A 85 1.89 24.99 -7.72
CA ILE A 85 2.04 24.10 -8.89
C ILE A 85 3.11 23.03 -8.62
N GLY A 86 4.26 23.41 -8.05
CA GLY A 86 5.34 22.48 -7.73
C GLY A 86 4.93 21.39 -6.74
N VAL A 87 4.22 21.77 -5.67
CA VAL A 87 3.65 20.83 -4.70
C VAL A 87 2.65 19.89 -5.39
N GLY A 88 1.76 20.43 -6.22
CA GLY A 88 0.79 19.60 -6.93
C GLY A 88 1.43 18.57 -7.87
N LEU A 89 2.42 18.98 -8.67
CA LEU A 89 3.18 18.07 -9.54
C LEU A 89 3.92 16.98 -8.73
N PHE A 90 4.50 17.35 -7.59
CA PHE A 90 5.13 16.39 -6.68
C PHE A 90 4.11 15.38 -6.14
N TYR A 91 2.92 15.83 -5.75
CA TYR A 91 1.84 14.94 -5.28
C TYR A 91 1.32 14.02 -6.39
N VAL A 92 1.26 14.46 -7.66
CA VAL A 92 0.96 13.59 -8.80
C VAL A 92 1.99 12.46 -8.91
N ALA A 93 3.29 12.79 -8.84
CA ALA A 93 4.35 11.80 -8.91
C ALA A 93 4.26 10.78 -7.77
N LEU A 94 4.00 11.24 -6.54
CA LEU A 94 3.76 10.38 -5.40
C LEU A 94 2.50 9.52 -5.56
N ALA A 95 1.40 10.07 -6.05
CA ALA A 95 0.15 9.33 -6.25
C ALA A 95 0.33 8.17 -7.24
N VAL A 96 1.07 8.39 -8.33
CA VAL A 96 1.43 7.33 -9.29
C VAL A 96 2.26 6.24 -8.60
N LEU A 97 3.24 6.62 -7.80
CA LEU A 97 4.07 5.68 -7.05
C LEU A 97 3.26 4.86 -6.02
N TYR A 98 2.29 5.49 -5.36
CA TYR A 98 1.39 4.86 -4.39
C TYR A 98 0.28 4.02 -5.04
N LEU A 99 0.13 4.08 -6.38
CA LEU A 99 -0.81 3.24 -7.12
C LEU A 99 -0.32 1.80 -7.30
N PHE A 100 0.99 1.57 -7.20
CA PHE A 100 1.59 0.25 -7.42
C PHE A 100 1.24 -0.81 -6.35
N PRO A 101 1.33 -0.55 -5.02
CA PRO A 101 0.97 -1.54 -4.01
C PRO A 101 -0.48 -2.06 -4.12
N PRO A 102 -1.50 -1.19 -4.27
CA PRO A 102 -2.89 -1.62 -4.45
C PRO A 102 -3.08 -2.51 -5.68
N LEU A 103 -2.33 -2.25 -6.76
CA LEU A 103 -2.38 -3.06 -7.98
C LEU A 103 -1.88 -4.49 -7.74
N PHE A 104 -0.81 -4.67 -6.96
CA PHE A 104 -0.31 -6.00 -6.60
C PHE A 104 -1.31 -6.76 -5.71
N LEU A 105 -1.91 -6.09 -4.73
CA LEU A 105 -2.94 -6.66 -3.86
C LEU A 105 -4.19 -7.08 -4.66
N TRP A 106 -4.65 -6.24 -5.58
CA TRP A 106 -5.77 -6.55 -6.46
C TRP A 106 -5.49 -7.80 -7.32
N ARG A 107 -4.29 -7.87 -7.92
CA ARG A 107 -3.87 -9.04 -8.72
C ARG A 107 -3.80 -10.32 -7.88
N TYR A 108 -3.18 -10.27 -6.70
CA TYR A 108 -3.18 -11.40 -5.77
C TYR A 108 -4.60 -11.85 -5.42
N GLY A 109 -5.46 -10.91 -5.02
CA GLY A 109 -6.82 -11.18 -4.60
C GLY A 109 -7.65 -11.85 -5.70
N ASN A 110 -7.42 -11.49 -6.97
CA ASN A 110 -8.09 -12.13 -8.11
C ASN A 110 -7.50 -13.51 -8.41
N ARG A 111 -6.18 -13.66 -8.51
CA ARG A 111 -5.54 -14.96 -8.81
C ARG A 111 -5.84 -16.04 -7.76
N ILE A 112 -5.87 -15.65 -6.49
CA ILE A 112 -6.21 -16.60 -5.42
C ILE A 112 -7.72 -16.97 -5.43
N SER A 113 -8.57 -16.09 -5.98
CA SER A 113 -9.98 -16.41 -6.26
C SER A 113 -10.10 -17.49 -7.33
N ASP A 114 -9.35 -17.33 -8.41
CA ASP A 114 -9.39 -18.24 -9.56
C ASP A 114 -8.87 -19.63 -9.18
N TYR A 115 -7.82 -19.68 -8.36
CA TYR A 115 -7.33 -20.92 -7.77
C TYR A 115 -8.40 -21.65 -6.94
N GLU A 116 -9.17 -20.94 -6.13
CA GLU A 116 -10.21 -21.54 -5.30
C GLU A 116 -11.28 -22.25 -6.15
N LEU A 117 -11.60 -21.66 -7.30
CA LEU A 117 -12.60 -22.17 -8.25
C LEU A 117 -12.04 -23.28 -9.14
N MET A 118 -10.85 -23.11 -9.70
CA MET A 118 -10.27 -23.98 -10.73
C MET A 118 -9.32 -25.04 -10.17
N ARG A 119 -8.85 -24.89 -8.91
CA ARG A 119 -7.86 -25.75 -8.24
C ARG A 119 -6.54 -25.94 -9.02
N ASN A 120 -6.21 -24.98 -9.89
CA ASN A 120 -5.02 -25.04 -10.75
C ASN A 120 -3.77 -24.48 -10.03
N VAL A 121 -2.75 -25.31 -9.84
CA VAL A 121 -1.48 -24.93 -9.19
C VAL A 121 -0.78 -23.73 -9.85
N THR A 122 -1.04 -23.50 -11.14
CA THR A 122 -0.53 -22.33 -11.89
C THR A 122 -1.04 -21.02 -11.29
N ASP A 123 -2.33 -20.94 -10.95
CA ASP A 123 -2.94 -19.73 -10.39
C ASP A 123 -2.46 -19.45 -8.96
N LEU A 124 -2.22 -20.51 -8.18
CA LEU A 124 -1.61 -20.40 -6.85
C LEU A 124 -0.19 -19.85 -6.94
N THR A 125 0.61 -20.35 -7.89
CA THR A 125 1.99 -19.90 -8.10
C THR A 125 2.03 -18.41 -8.48
N GLU A 126 1.11 -17.98 -9.36
CA GLU A 126 1.03 -16.59 -9.77
C GLU A 126 0.51 -15.68 -8.63
N ALA A 127 -0.47 -16.13 -7.84
CA ALA A 127 -0.89 -15.40 -6.64
C ALA A 127 0.31 -15.16 -5.70
N LEU A 128 1.05 -16.21 -5.34
CA LEU A 128 2.21 -16.10 -4.44
C LEU A 128 3.31 -15.18 -5.02
N ARG A 129 3.49 -15.17 -6.36
CA ARG A 129 4.40 -14.23 -7.03
C ARG A 129 3.97 -12.78 -6.81
N GLN A 130 2.68 -12.47 -6.95
CA GLN A 130 2.14 -11.12 -6.71
C GLN A 130 2.25 -10.72 -5.22
N GLN A 131 2.02 -11.65 -4.30
CA GLN A 131 2.20 -11.41 -2.86
C GLN A 131 3.67 -11.09 -2.51
N LYS A 132 4.62 -11.83 -3.08
CA LYS A 132 6.05 -11.56 -2.92
C LYS A 132 6.43 -10.20 -3.51
N ALA A 133 5.93 -9.88 -4.70
CA ALA A 133 6.19 -8.60 -5.35
C ALA A 133 5.67 -7.41 -4.51
N PHE A 134 4.47 -7.54 -3.94
CA PHE A 134 3.90 -6.57 -3.01
C PHE A 134 4.83 -6.30 -1.82
N TRP A 135 5.24 -7.34 -1.08
CA TRP A 135 6.11 -7.17 0.08
C TRP A 135 7.48 -6.58 -0.25
N LYS A 136 8.06 -6.99 -1.38
CA LYS A 136 9.31 -6.39 -1.87
C LYS A 136 9.13 -4.90 -2.18
N PHE A 137 8.06 -4.54 -2.89
CA PHE A 137 7.81 -3.15 -3.26
C PHE A 137 7.55 -2.28 -2.02
N VAL A 138 6.67 -2.73 -1.12
CA VAL A 138 6.35 -2.01 0.12
C VAL A 138 7.58 -1.88 1.02
N GLY A 139 8.40 -2.91 1.14
CA GLY A 139 9.64 -2.85 1.92
C GLY A 139 10.64 -1.82 1.37
N ILE A 140 10.83 -1.78 0.05
CA ILE A 140 11.70 -0.78 -0.60
C ILE A 140 11.13 0.62 -0.42
N LEU A 141 9.82 0.79 -0.64
CA LEU A 141 9.13 2.06 -0.47
C LEU A 141 9.24 2.57 0.97
N ALA A 142 9.06 1.70 1.96
CA ALA A 142 9.22 2.03 3.38
C ALA A 142 10.65 2.50 3.69
N LEU A 143 11.66 1.82 3.16
CA LEU A 143 13.07 2.22 3.33
C LEU A 143 13.35 3.59 2.71
N VAL A 144 12.87 3.84 1.49
CA VAL A 144 13.01 5.14 0.82
C VAL A 144 12.36 6.24 1.64
N MET A 145 11.12 6.03 2.10
CA MET A 145 10.39 7.00 2.92
C MET A 145 11.11 7.27 4.25
N LEU A 146 11.71 6.25 4.86
CA LEU A 146 12.49 6.40 6.09
C LEU A 146 13.73 7.28 5.87
N ILE A 147 14.50 7.02 4.81
CA ILE A 147 15.70 7.79 4.48
C ILE A 147 15.34 9.25 4.18
N VAL A 148 14.33 9.48 3.34
CA VAL A 148 13.86 10.82 2.99
C VAL A 148 13.29 11.54 4.22
N GLY A 149 12.53 10.85 5.06
CA GLY A 149 11.95 11.42 6.28
C GLY A 149 13.01 11.86 7.30
N ILE A 150 13.98 10.99 7.60
CA ILE A 150 15.08 11.32 8.52
C ILE A 150 15.95 12.44 7.95
N GLY A 151 16.32 12.35 6.67
CA GLY A 151 17.10 13.38 5.99
C GLY A 151 16.38 14.74 5.97
N GLY A 152 15.07 14.72 5.70
CA GLY A 152 14.21 15.91 5.72
C GLY A 152 14.09 16.53 7.12
N MET A 153 13.91 15.73 8.17
CA MET A 153 13.90 16.24 9.54
C MET A 153 15.25 16.84 9.93
N ALA A 154 16.36 16.18 9.59
CA ALA A 154 17.70 16.70 9.86
C ALA A 154 17.93 18.04 9.16
N LEU A 155 17.56 18.14 7.88
CA LEU A 155 17.65 19.40 7.12
C LEU A 155 16.77 20.50 7.73
N ALA A 156 15.53 20.19 8.13
CA ALA A 156 14.63 21.15 8.76
C ALA A 156 15.19 21.69 10.07
N ILE A 157 15.78 20.83 10.92
CA ILE A 157 16.43 21.24 12.16
C ILE A 157 17.62 22.16 11.86
N LEU A 158 18.48 21.79 10.91
CA LEU A 158 19.65 22.60 10.53
C LEU A 158 19.23 24.00 10.05
N LEU A 159 18.23 24.08 9.18
CA LEU A 159 17.71 25.36 8.68
C LEU A 159 17.06 26.19 9.79
N GLY A 160 16.33 25.55 10.71
CA GLY A 160 15.72 26.23 11.86
C GLY A 160 16.76 26.83 12.81
N VAL A 161 17.82 26.08 13.12
CA VAL A 161 18.93 26.56 13.96
C VAL A 161 19.69 27.68 13.26
N LEU A 162 20.01 27.53 11.98
CA LEU A 162 20.73 28.56 11.21
C LEU A 162 19.90 29.85 11.10
N GLY A 163 18.60 29.73 10.84
CA GLY A 163 17.67 30.86 10.78
C GLY A 163 17.54 31.59 12.11
N GLY A 164 17.51 30.85 13.23
CA GLY A 164 17.50 31.43 14.57
C GLY A 164 18.82 32.12 14.96
N LEU A 165 19.96 31.68 14.43
CA LEU A 165 21.27 32.30 14.67
C LEU A 165 21.50 33.58 13.84
N LEU A 166 20.78 33.73 12.72
CA LEU A 166 20.91 34.88 11.81
C LEU A 166 19.86 35.98 12.05
N ALA A 167 18.89 35.75 12.94
CA ALA A 167 17.83 36.68 13.33
C ALA A 167 18.21 37.48 14.58
#